data_AF-U4KQ67-F1
#
_entry.id   AF-U4KQ67-F1
#
_cell.length_a   1.000
_cell.length_b   1.000
_cell.length_c   1.000
_cell.angle_alpha   90.00
_cell.angle_beta   90.00
_cell.angle_gamma   90.00
#
_symmetry.space_group_name_H-M   'P 1'
#
loop_
_entity.id
_entity.type
_entity.pdbx_description
1 polymer ?
#
loop_
_entity_poly.entity_id
_entity_poly.type
_entity_poly.pdbx_seq_one_letter_code
_entity_poly.pdbx_strand_id
1 'polypeptide(L)'
;MLHLKRINHHKYELDKRGTYCLSFNRFERLNREQKKLGLIVDEQSIFVTKNARNLMTMVFVIEELQDNDQIVIKLDGNAASGKTTLAQQLSMIYEMNVIHMDDFFKKPEIDQTTAYGKYATNIDFNKMNQSVVKPFLSKDKICYRPFDFKTHSHVGEVRLPYKKYLLIEGAYSMHPSLKIDAGLTVFYGIGKYKQIKRIYDRNGFKRLRMFLKKWIKNENAYHKALETQSSATVVLKA
;
A
#
# COMPACT_ATOMS: atom_id res chain seq x y z
N MET A 1 -6.10 32.39 -17.43
CA MET A 1 -4.87 32.40 -16.61
C MET A 1 -4.79 31.11 -15.82
N LEU A 2 -3.73 30.35 -16.05
CA LEU A 2 -3.35 29.19 -15.25
C LEU A 2 -2.73 29.73 -13.96
N HIS A 3 -3.17 29.24 -12.80
CA HIS A 3 -2.57 29.62 -11.53
C HIS A 3 -1.45 28.63 -11.21
N LEU A 4 -0.23 29.00 -11.59
CA LEU A 4 0.99 28.34 -11.12
C LEU A 4 1.16 28.67 -9.63
N LYS A 5 1.23 27.63 -8.79
CA LYS A 5 1.72 27.77 -7.42
C LYS A 5 3.02 26.96 -7.31
N ARG A 6 3.95 27.46 -6.50
CA ARG A 6 5.27 26.86 -6.29
C ARG A 6 5.34 26.39 -4.85
N ILE A 7 5.68 25.13 -4.62
CA ILE A 7 6.03 24.58 -3.29
C ILE A 7 7.33 23.81 -3.54
N ASN A 8 8.43 24.33 -2.97
CA ASN A 8 9.81 23.85 -3.13
C ASN A 8 10.34 23.84 -4.59
N HIS A 9 11.38 23.05 -4.85
CA HIS A 9 12.12 22.95 -6.12
C HIS A 9 11.29 22.39 -7.29
N HIS A 10 10.07 21.91 -7.05
CA HIS A 10 9.18 21.38 -8.07
C HIS A 10 8.07 22.39 -8.44
N LYS A 11 7.95 22.67 -9.74
CA LYS A 11 6.87 23.49 -10.31
C LYS A 11 5.69 22.58 -10.64
N TYR A 12 4.48 22.98 -10.23
CA TYR A 12 3.25 22.30 -10.62
C TYR A 12 2.26 23.28 -11.25
N GLU A 13 1.47 22.79 -12.19
CA GLU A 13 0.46 23.57 -12.90
C GLU A 13 -0.93 22.95 -12.71
N LEU A 14 -1.92 23.82 -12.51
CA LEU A 14 -3.31 23.46 -12.25
C LEU A 14 -4.15 23.89 -13.45
N ASP A 15 -4.65 22.92 -14.23
CA ASP A 15 -5.62 23.23 -15.28
C ASP A 15 -7.01 23.55 -14.67
N LYS A 16 -7.89 24.19 -15.45
CA LYS A 16 -9.28 24.51 -15.03
C LYS A 16 -10.14 23.28 -14.69
N ARG A 17 -9.62 22.06 -14.86
CA ARG A 17 -10.31 20.78 -14.64
C ARG A 17 -9.77 20.01 -13.42
N GLY A 18 -8.73 20.53 -12.75
CA GLY A 18 -8.17 19.98 -11.52
C GLY A 18 -7.10 18.90 -11.72
N THR A 19 -6.41 18.87 -12.85
CA THR A 19 -5.29 17.95 -13.10
C THR A 19 -4.02 18.47 -12.39
N TYR A 20 -3.32 17.60 -11.65
CA TYR A 20 -2.03 17.89 -11.04
C TYR A 20 -0.91 17.49 -12.03
N CYS A 21 -0.08 18.45 -12.43
CA CYS A 21 1.09 18.18 -13.28
C CYS A 21 2.37 18.26 -12.44
N LEU A 22 3.20 17.21 -12.45
CA LEU A 22 4.57 17.22 -11.99
C LEU A 22 5.49 17.05 -13.20
N SER A 23 6.11 18.15 -13.63
CA SER A 23 7.23 18.29 -14.58
C SER A 23 6.93 18.63 -16.06
N PHE A 24 7.94 19.29 -16.62
CA PHE A 24 7.99 20.06 -17.86
C PHE A 24 8.70 19.23 -18.93
N ASN A 25 8.02 18.92 -20.05
CA ASN A 25 8.52 19.10 -21.42
C ASN A 25 7.72 18.33 -22.50
N ARG A 26 6.82 17.40 -22.17
CA ARG A 26 5.94 16.79 -23.18
C ARG A 26 4.70 16.10 -22.58
N PHE A 27 3.57 16.23 -23.26
CA PHE A 27 2.36 15.45 -22.98
C PHE A 27 2.39 14.16 -23.82
N GLU A 28 2.44 12.99 -23.16
CA GLU A 28 2.27 11.70 -23.83
C GLU A 28 0.86 11.11 -23.61
N ARG A 29 0.41 10.29 -24.58
CA ARG A 29 -0.93 9.70 -24.57
C ARG A 29 -0.94 8.40 -23.75
N LEU A 30 -1.67 8.41 -22.63
CA LEU A 30 -1.87 7.27 -21.75
C LEU A 30 -2.26 5.97 -22.48
N ASN A 31 -1.59 4.86 -22.13
CA ASN A 31 -2.05 3.51 -22.46
C ASN A 31 -3.26 3.09 -21.60
N ARG A 32 -3.88 1.93 -21.87
CA ARG A 32 -5.11 1.51 -21.18
C ARG A 32 -4.92 1.29 -19.67
N GLU A 33 -3.82 0.71 -19.23
CA GLU A 33 -3.55 0.50 -17.80
C GLU A 33 -3.27 1.81 -17.08
N GLN A 34 -2.46 2.67 -17.69
CA GLN A 34 -2.15 4.00 -17.20
C GLN A 34 -3.42 4.88 -17.06
N LYS A 35 -4.36 4.81 -18.01
CA LYS A 35 -5.68 5.48 -17.90
C LYS A 35 -6.48 4.98 -16.70
N LYS A 36 -6.46 3.67 -16.46
CA LYS A 36 -7.17 3.05 -15.33
C LYS A 36 -6.58 3.47 -13.99
N LEU A 37 -5.27 3.70 -13.94
CA LEU A 37 -4.53 4.16 -12.76
C LEU A 37 -4.47 5.70 -12.64
N GLY A 38 -4.92 6.45 -13.66
CA GLY A 38 -4.91 7.92 -13.64
C GLY A 38 -3.52 8.53 -13.60
N LEU A 39 -2.52 7.84 -14.16
CA LEU A 39 -1.09 8.16 -14.11
C LEU A 39 -0.47 8.21 -15.51
N ILE A 40 0.17 9.32 -15.89
CA ILE A 40 1.18 9.35 -16.96
C ILE A 40 2.54 9.40 -16.25
N VAL A 41 3.47 8.51 -16.58
CA VAL A 41 4.86 8.59 -16.14
C VAL A 41 5.72 8.61 -17.42
N ASP A 42 6.53 9.64 -17.55
CA ASP A 42 7.56 9.84 -18.58
C ASP A 42 8.91 10.01 -17.86
N GLU A 43 10.04 9.81 -18.55
CA GLU A 43 11.41 9.89 -18.00
C GLU A 43 11.67 11.18 -17.22
N GLN A 44 10.91 12.24 -17.53
CA GLN A 44 11.02 13.53 -16.87
C GLN A 44 9.74 13.99 -16.17
N SER A 45 8.58 13.30 -16.26
CA SER A 45 7.29 13.84 -15.76
C SER A 45 6.29 12.82 -15.21
N ILE A 46 5.50 13.24 -14.22
CA ILE A 46 4.36 12.51 -13.67
C ILE A 46 3.09 13.36 -13.81
N PHE A 47 2.11 12.90 -14.58
CA PHE A 47 0.79 13.54 -14.63
C PHE A 47 -0.19 12.77 -13.76
N VAL A 48 -0.83 13.50 -12.85
CA VAL A 48 -1.72 12.93 -11.84
C VAL A 48 -3.10 13.57 -11.99
N THR A 49 -4.10 12.76 -12.37
CA THR A 49 -5.47 13.26 -12.49
C THR A 49 -6.02 13.75 -11.14
N LYS A 50 -7.08 14.57 -11.11
CA LYS A 50 -7.71 15.05 -9.86
C LYS A 50 -8.06 13.94 -8.86
N ASN A 51 -8.24 12.72 -9.37
CA ASN A 51 -8.60 11.54 -8.59
C ASN A 51 -7.40 10.87 -7.88
N ALA A 52 -6.18 11.38 -8.08
CA ALA A 52 -4.96 10.79 -7.53
C ALA A 52 -4.25 11.73 -6.53
N ARG A 53 -5.03 12.55 -5.81
CA ARG A 53 -4.57 13.33 -4.64
C ARG A 53 -3.79 12.49 -3.62
N ASN A 54 -4.28 11.29 -3.31
CA ASN A 54 -3.62 10.39 -2.37
C ASN A 54 -2.23 9.95 -2.86
N LEU A 55 -2.07 9.77 -4.17
CA LEU A 55 -0.77 9.46 -4.76
C LEU A 55 0.18 10.66 -4.66
N MET A 56 -0.30 11.87 -4.96
CA MET A 56 0.50 13.09 -4.80
C MET A 56 1.00 13.28 -3.38
N THR A 57 0.13 13.06 -2.38
CA THR A 57 0.50 13.10 -0.97
C THR A 57 1.60 12.10 -0.65
N MET A 58 1.50 10.88 -1.17
CA MET A 58 2.52 9.85 -0.96
C MET A 58 3.86 10.22 -1.62
N VAL A 59 3.84 10.67 -2.87
CA VAL A 59 5.05 11.13 -3.57
C VAL A 59 5.75 12.20 -2.75
N PHE A 60 5.03 13.24 -2.34
CA PHE A 60 5.61 14.33 -1.54
C PHE A 60 6.29 13.83 -0.26
N VAL A 61 5.64 12.94 0.48
CA VAL A 61 6.21 12.44 1.75
C VAL A 61 7.36 11.45 1.52
N ILE A 62 7.35 10.69 0.43
CA ILE A 62 8.45 9.78 0.10
C ILE A 62 9.71 10.55 -0.34
N GLU A 63 9.56 11.67 -1.06
CA GLU A 63 10.68 12.53 -1.44
C GLU A 63 11.43 13.08 -0.22
N GLU A 64 10.73 13.40 0.87
CA GLU A 64 11.37 13.87 2.13
C GLU A 64 12.20 12.78 2.82
N LEU A 65 12.05 11.51 2.41
CA LEU A 65 12.79 10.37 2.96
C LEU A 65 13.93 9.92 2.05
N GLN A 66 14.13 10.58 0.90
CA GLN A 66 14.99 10.08 -0.18
C GLN A 66 16.46 9.95 0.20
N ASP A 67 16.95 10.69 1.19
CA ASP A 67 18.35 10.63 1.61
C ASP A 67 18.67 9.43 2.51
N ASN A 68 17.64 8.69 2.97
CA ASN A 68 17.84 7.47 3.75
C ASN A 68 18.37 6.33 2.90
N ASP A 69 19.22 5.48 3.48
CA ASP A 69 19.82 4.31 2.85
C ASP A 69 18.81 3.21 2.46
N GLN A 70 17.77 3.06 3.29
CA GLN A 70 16.69 2.10 3.13
C GLN A 70 15.38 2.73 3.58
N ILE A 71 14.32 2.57 2.78
CA ILE A 71 13.02 3.19 3.04
C ILE A 71 11.95 2.11 3.09
N VAL A 72 11.36 1.93 4.26
CA VAL A 72 10.26 1.00 4.50
C VAL A 72 8.96 1.77 4.65
N ILE A 73 7.99 1.46 3.80
CA ILE A 73 6.66 2.06 3.80
C ILE A 73 5.67 0.99 4.22
N LYS A 74 4.97 1.20 5.34
CA LYS A 74 3.86 0.35 5.77
C LYS A 74 2.54 1.00 5.37
N LEU A 75 1.83 0.40 4.41
CA LEU A 75 0.54 0.86 3.91
C LEU A 75 -0.59 -0.01 4.46
N ASP A 76 -1.12 0.39 5.61
CA ASP A 76 -2.22 -0.26 6.29
C ASP A 76 -3.56 0.41 5.96
N GLY A 77 -4.66 -0.17 6.42
CA GLY A 77 -5.99 0.38 6.31
C GLY A 77 -7.02 -0.67 5.90
N ASN A 78 -8.25 -0.21 5.76
CA ASN A 78 -9.40 -1.06 5.55
C ASN A 78 -9.35 -1.87 4.23
N ALA A 79 -10.00 -3.04 4.20
CA ALA A 79 -10.29 -3.73 2.95
C ALA A 79 -11.00 -2.81 1.95
N ALA A 80 -10.62 -2.91 0.67
CA ALA A 80 -11.18 -2.15 -0.45
C ALA A 80 -11.02 -0.60 -0.39
N SER A 81 -10.12 -0.07 0.44
CA SER A 81 -9.80 1.36 0.45
C SER A 81 -9.02 1.83 -0.78
N GLY A 82 -8.22 0.96 -1.39
CA GLY A 82 -7.42 1.27 -2.58
C GLY A 82 -5.91 1.12 -2.38
N LYS A 83 -5.47 0.50 -1.27
CA LYS A 83 -4.05 0.26 -0.94
C LYS A 83 -3.27 -0.38 -2.08
N THR A 84 -3.70 -1.55 -2.57
CA THR A 84 -3.05 -2.24 -3.69
C THR A 84 -2.95 -1.37 -4.95
N THR A 85 -3.96 -0.56 -5.24
CA THR A 85 -3.92 0.39 -6.37
C THR A 85 -2.87 1.48 -6.14
N LEU A 86 -2.82 2.06 -4.94
CA LEU A 86 -1.82 3.07 -4.58
C LEU A 86 -0.39 2.49 -4.57
N ALA A 87 -0.22 1.26 -4.07
CA ALA A 87 1.04 0.52 -4.13
C ALA A 87 1.51 0.32 -5.57
N GLN A 88 0.60 -0.11 -6.46
CA GLN A 88 0.90 -0.26 -7.89
C GLN A 88 1.27 1.07 -8.55
N GLN A 89 0.55 2.15 -8.22
CA GLN A 89 0.84 3.50 -8.71
C GLN A 89 2.23 3.96 -8.25
N LEU A 90 2.58 3.75 -6.99
CA LEU A 90 3.89 4.10 -6.45
C LEU A 90 5.02 3.28 -7.07
N SER A 91 4.80 1.99 -7.35
CA SER A 91 5.80 1.15 -8.02
C SER A 91 6.07 1.50 -9.49
N MET A 92 5.20 2.31 -10.10
CA MET A 92 5.45 2.89 -11.43
C MET A 92 6.32 4.15 -11.37
N ILE A 93 6.43 4.77 -10.19
CA ILE A 93 7.19 6.01 -9.97
C ILE A 93 8.56 5.71 -9.37
N TYR A 94 8.60 4.80 -8.39
CA TYR A 94 9.81 4.40 -7.70
C TYR A 94 10.16 2.96 -7.98
N GLU A 95 11.45 2.67 -8.14
CA GLU A 95 11.96 1.31 -8.13
C GLU A 95 11.83 0.71 -6.73
N MET A 96 10.68 0.11 -6.45
CA MET A 96 10.37 -0.51 -5.17
C MET A 96 9.98 -1.98 -5.28
N ASN A 97 10.12 -2.69 -4.16
CA ASN A 97 9.52 -3.99 -3.96
C ASN A 97 8.19 -3.80 -3.20
N VAL A 98 7.11 -4.38 -3.72
CA VAL A 98 5.79 -4.36 -3.10
C VAL A 98 5.50 -5.74 -2.53
N ILE A 99 5.18 -5.79 -1.24
CA ILE A 99 4.85 -7.02 -0.51
C ILE A 99 3.40 -6.94 -0.04
N HIS A 100 2.59 -7.93 -0.43
CA HIS A 100 1.19 -8.00 -0.05
C HIS A 100 1.04 -8.86 1.21
N MET A 101 0.40 -8.33 2.27
CA MET A 101 0.17 -9.10 3.51
C MET A 101 -0.58 -10.42 3.25
N ASP A 102 -1.49 -10.40 2.27
CA ASP A 102 -2.30 -11.56 1.88
C ASP A 102 -1.46 -12.73 1.32
N ASP A 103 -0.23 -12.48 0.84
CA ASP A 103 0.70 -13.52 0.36
C ASP A 103 1.20 -14.43 1.49
N PHE A 104 1.12 -13.95 2.74
CA PHE A 104 1.57 -14.64 3.95
C PHE A 104 0.41 -15.19 4.77
N PHE A 105 -0.73 -15.43 4.11
CA PHE A 105 -1.87 -16.06 4.75
C PHE A 105 -1.51 -17.43 5.32
N LYS A 106 -1.95 -17.69 6.55
CA LYS A 106 -1.91 -19.01 7.18
C LYS A 106 -3.24 -19.36 7.85
N LYS A 107 -3.39 -20.62 8.24
CA LYS A 107 -4.51 -21.03 9.11
C LYS A 107 -4.49 -20.17 10.39
N PRO A 108 -5.64 -19.59 10.81
CA PRO A 108 -5.69 -18.72 11.97
C PRO A 108 -5.17 -19.41 13.24
N GLU A 109 -4.25 -18.75 13.92
CA GLU A 109 -3.63 -19.21 15.16
C GLU A 109 -3.35 -18.00 16.06
N ILE A 110 -3.78 -18.08 17.33
CA ILE A 110 -3.54 -17.01 18.31
C ILE A 110 -2.12 -17.17 18.85
N ASP A 111 -1.32 -16.12 18.69
CA ASP A 111 -0.05 -16.02 19.38
C ASP A 111 -0.29 -15.51 20.81
N GLN A 112 -0.09 -16.40 21.79
CA GLN A 112 -0.26 -16.06 23.21
C GLN A 112 0.95 -15.35 23.80
N THR A 113 2.07 -15.29 23.08
CA THR A 113 3.33 -14.73 23.58
C THR A 113 3.44 -13.22 23.38
N THR A 114 2.56 -12.62 22.57
CA THR A 114 2.56 -11.19 22.26
C THR A 114 1.24 -10.52 22.66
N ALA A 115 1.30 -9.29 23.16
CA ALA A 115 0.13 -8.53 23.63
C ALA A 115 -0.96 -8.37 22.54
N TYR A 116 -0.56 -8.39 21.27
CA TYR A 116 -1.43 -8.21 20.11
C TYR A 116 -1.67 -9.50 19.31
N GLY A 117 -1.13 -10.65 19.73
CA GLY A 117 -1.15 -11.90 18.95
C GLY A 117 -2.53 -12.53 18.72
N LYS A 118 -3.58 -11.98 19.33
CA LYS A 118 -4.99 -12.28 19.00
C LYS A 118 -5.51 -11.56 17.74
N TYR A 119 -4.77 -10.58 17.23
CA TYR A 119 -5.05 -9.89 15.97
C TYR A 119 -4.19 -10.46 14.85
N ALA A 120 -4.65 -10.32 13.61
CA ALA A 120 -3.91 -10.83 12.44
C ALA A 120 -3.52 -12.31 12.52
N THR A 121 -4.31 -13.14 13.22
CA THR A 121 -4.01 -14.56 13.50
C THR A 121 -3.86 -15.41 12.24
N ASN A 122 -4.36 -14.89 11.12
CA ASN A 122 -4.29 -15.48 9.79
C ASN A 122 -3.07 -15.02 8.97
N ILE A 123 -2.09 -14.33 9.57
CA ILE A 123 -0.86 -13.88 8.93
C ILE A 123 0.34 -14.57 9.56
N ASP A 124 1.25 -15.06 8.71
CA ASP A 124 2.51 -15.66 9.14
C ASP A 124 3.64 -14.61 9.23
N PHE A 125 3.66 -13.87 10.34
CA PHE A 125 4.71 -12.89 10.61
C PHE A 125 6.10 -13.52 10.73
N ASN A 126 6.22 -14.77 11.18
CA ASN A 126 7.51 -15.45 11.27
C ASN A 126 8.09 -15.64 9.87
N LYS A 127 7.28 -16.14 8.93
CA LYS A 127 7.67 -16.28 7.53
C LYS A 127 7.98 -14.92 6.89
N MET A 128 7.18 -13.88 7.14
CA MET A 128 7.49 -12.52 6.65
C MET A 128 8.84 -12.02 7.17
N ASN A 129 9.09 -12.17 8.48
CA ASN A 129 10.34 -11.71 9.08
C ASN A 129 11.56 -12.44 8.50
N GLN A 130 11.44 -13.74 8.26
CA GLN A 130 12.52 -14.57 7.70
C GLN A 130 12.76 -14.34 6.21
N SER A 131 11.71 -14.23 5.41
CA SER A 131 11.80 -14.22 3.94
C SER A 131 11.81 -12.83 3.32
N VAL A 132 11.34 -11.81 4.03
CA VAL A 132 11.25 -10.42 3.55
C VAL A 132 12.12 -9.49 4.38
N VAL A 133 11.85 -9.40 5.70
CA VAL A 133 12.49 -8.39 6.56
C VAL A 133 13.98 -8.64 6.68
N LYS A 134 14.40 -9.85 7.07
CA LYS A 134 15.82 -10.17 7.26
C LYS A 134 16.64 -9.96 5.96
N PRO A 135 16.23 -10.49 4.79
CA PRO A 135 16.95 -10.22 3.54
C PRO A 135 17.00 -8.74 3.17
N PHE A 136 15.88 -8.01 3.32
CA PHE A 136 15.87 -6.57 3.04
C PHE A 136 16.87 -5.79 3.89
N LEU A 137 16.89 -6.02 5.21
CA LEU A 137 17.82 -5.35 6.13
C LEU A 137 19.29 -5.71 5.84
N SER A 138 19.54 -6.90 5.29
CA SER A 138 20.88 -7.32 4.84
C SER A 138 21.21 -6.91 3.40
N LYS A 139 20.36 -6.09 2.75
CA LYS A 139 20.47 -5.70 1.34
C LYS A 139 20.59 -6.88 0.37
N ASP A 140 19.96 -8.01 0.70
CA ASP A 140 19.93 -9.24 -0.10
C ASP A 140 18.59 -9.40 -0.84
N LYS A 141 18.52 -10.35 -1.78
CA LYS A 141 17.31 -10.71 -2.51
C LYS A 141 16.23 -11.27 -1.59
N ILE A 142 15.00 -10.84 -1.81
CA ILE A 142 13.81 -11.36 -1.12
C ILE A 142 13.31 -12.59 -1.88
N CYS A 143 13.08 -13.69 -1.17
CA CYS A 143 12.55 -14.94 -1.74
C CYS A 143 11.41 -15.47 -0.89
N TYR A 144 10.18 -15.51 -1.42
CA TYR A 144 9.02 -15.99 -0.70
C TYR A 144 8.03 -16.73 -1.61
N ARG A 145 7.09 -17.47 -1.03
CA ARG A 145 6.02 -18.18 -1.75
C ARG A 145 4.67 -17.55 -1.40
N PRO A 146 4.01 -16.83 -2.33
CA PRO A 146 2.72 -16.21 -2.07
C PRO A 146 1.62 -17.26 -1.89
N PHE A 147 0.55 -16.89 -1.21
CA PHE A 147 -0.62 -17.73 -0.98
C PHE A 147 -1.68 -17.49 -2.06
N ASP A 148 -2.10 -18.54 -2.76
CA ASP A 148 -3.22 -18.45 -3.70
C ASP A 148 -4.54 -18.88 -3.02
N PHE A 149 -5.47 -17.94 -2.91
CA PHE A 149 -6.80 -18.18 -2.37
C PHE A 149 -7.69 -19.07 -3.25
N LYS A 150 -7.35 -19.29 -4.53
CA LYS A 150 -8.09 -20.20 -5.42
C LYS A 150 -7.74 -21.66 -5.15
N THR A 151 -6.45 -21.98 -5.08
CA THR A 151 -5.95 -23.34 -4.79
C THR A 151 -5.84 -23.62 -3.30
N HIS A 152 -5.93 -22.57 -2.47
CA HIS A 152 -5.75 -22.61 -1.03
C HIS A 152 -4.38 -23.16 -0.60
N SER A 153 -3.34 -22.79 -1.34
CA SER A 153 -1.97 -23.25 -1.16
C SER A 153 -0.95 -22.15 -1.44
N HIS A 154 0.27 -22.30 -0.93
CA HIS A 154 1.38 -21.50 -1.41
C HIS A 154 1.78 -21.94 -2.82
N VAL A 155 2.06 -20.98 -3.71
CA VAL A 155 2.41 -21.25 -5.11
C VAL A 155 3.91 -21.00 -5.37
N GLY A 156 4.30 -20.93 -6.65
CA GLY A 156 5.69 -20.78 -7.09
C GLY A 156 6.44 -19.66 -6.37
N GLU A 157 7.74 -19.87 -6.16
CA GLU A 157 8.62 -18.92 -5.47
C GLU A 157 8.78 -17.63 -6.28
N VAL A 158 8.57 -16.50 -5.61
CA VAL A 158 8.86 -15.16 -6.11
C VAL A 158 10.24 -14.76 -5.60
N ARG A 159 11.07 -14.26 -6.51
CA ARG A 159 12.40 -13.73 -6.22
C ARG A 159 12.45 -12.27 -6.63
N LEU A 160 12.74 -11.40 -5.67
CA LEU A 160 12.86 -9.96 -5.90
C LEU A 160 14.31 -9.55 -5.60
N PRO A 161 14.99 -8.83 -6.50
CA PRO A 161 16.30 -8.27 -6.19
C PRO A 161 16.17 -7.25 -5.04
N TYR A 162 17.29 -6.94 -4.39
CA TYR A 162 17.31 -5.82 -3.45
C TYR A 162 16.91 -4.52 -4.16
N LYS A 163 16.07 -3.73 -3.51
CA LYS A 163 15.72 -2.36 -3.89
C LYS A 163 15.69 -1.52 -2.63
N LYS A 164 16.05 -0.25 -2.77
CA LYS A 164 16.07 0.74 -1.68
C LYS A 164 14.70 0.89 -0.97
N TYR A 165 13.63 0.87 -1.76
CA TYR A 165 12.26 1.06 -1.29
C TYR A 165 11.56 -0.29 -1.11
N LEU A 166 11.03 -0.54 0.09
CA LEU A 166 10.17 -1.68 0.41
C LEU A 166 8.81 -1.18 0.88
N LEU A 167 7.77 -1.46 0.11
CA LEU A 167 6.39 -1.14 0.46
C LEU A 167 5.65 -2.41 0.87
N ILE A 168 5.20 -2.45 2.12
CA ILE A 168 4.42 -3.56 2.67
C ILE A 168 2.98 -3.08 2.80
N GLU A 169 2.09 -3.64 1.98
CA GLU A 169 0.69 -3.22 1.91
C GLU A 169 -0.26 -4.32 2.34
N GLY A 170 -1.32 -3.90 3.04
CA GLY A 170 -2.40 -4.78 3.45
C GLY A 170 -2.86 -4.45 4.86
N ALA A 171 -4.02 -4.98 5.23
CA ALA A 171 -4.42 -4.97 6.63
C ALA A 171 -3.33 -5.69 7.45
N TYR A 172 -3.02 -5.16 8.63
CA TYR A 172 -2.04 -5.72 9.57
C TYR A 172 -0.56 -5.43 9.22
N SER A 173 -0.27 -4.63 8.19
CA SER A 173 1.10 -4.25 7.85
C SER A 173 1.78 -3.40 8.94
N MET A 174 1.01 -2.69 9.78
CA MET A 174 1.51 -1.98 10.96
C MET A 174 1.55 -2.84 12.24
N HIS A 175 1.33 -4.16 12.16
CA HIS A 175 1.36 -5.03 13.34
C HIS A 175 2.78 -5.16 13.93
N PRO A 176 2.99 -5.05 15.26
CA PRO A 176 4.31 -5.10 15.90
C PRO A 176 5.09 -6.40 15.69
N SER A 177 4.38 -7.50 15.40
CA SER A 177 5.03 -8.78 15.04
C SER A 177 5.80 -8.73 13.72
N LEU A 178 5.57 -7.72 12.87
CA LEU A 178 6.42 -7.42 11.72
C LEU A 178 7.61 -6.57 12.19
N LYS A 179 8.76 -7.25 12.40
CA LYS A 179 9.94 -6.73 13.11
C LYS A 179 10.83 -5.87 12.21
N ILE A 180 10.23 -4.86 11.60
CA ILE A 180 10.92 -3.89 10.75
C ILE A 180 10.41 -2.49 11.08
N ASP A 181 11.35 -1.57 11.28
CA ASP A 181 11.02 -0.18 11.48
C ASP A 181 10.60 0.45 10.15
N ALA A 182 9.60 1.32 10.21
CA ALA A 182 9.09 2.02 9.04
C ALA A 182 9.63 3.45 9.02
N GLY A 183 10.17 3.85 7.87
CA GLY A 183 10.42 5.28 7.60
C GLY A 183 9.11 6.04 7.35
N LEU A 184 8.05 5.33 6.91
CA LEU A 184 6.73 5.89 6.68
C LEU A 184 5.62 4.89 7.02
N THR A 185 4.69 5.30 7.87
CA THR A 185 3.44 4.55 8.12
C THR A 185 2.24 5.30 7.54
N VAL A 186 1.37 4.57 6.85
CA VAL A 186 0.21 5.13 6.15
C VAL A 186 -1.03 4.34 6.50
N PHE A 187 -2.10 5.04 6.89
CA PHE A 187 -3.41 4.46 7.03
C PHE A 187 -4.34 4.92 5.90
N TYR A 188 -4.78 3.99 5.06
CA TYR A 188 -5.72 4.28 3.98
C TYR A 188 -7.14 3.87 4.36
N GLY A 189 -7.89 4.85 4.86
CA GLY A 189 -9.27 4.70 5.31
C GLY A 189 -10.32 4.77 4.19
N ILE A 190 -11.48 4.20 4.46
CA ILE A 190 -12.66 4.26 3.58
C ILE A 190 -13.94 4.31 4.41
N GLY A 191 -14.93 5.11 3.96
CA GLY A 191 -16.24 5.15 4.60
C GLY A 191 -17.00 3.82 4.45
N LYS A 192 -17.71 3.41 5.50
CA LYS A 192 -18.43 2.12 5.60
C LYS A 192 -19.27 1.77 4.36
N TYR A 193 -20.11 2.71 3.89
CA TYR A 193 -20.96 2.46 2.71
C TYR A 193 -20.15 2.21 1.43
N LYS A 194 -19.10 3.03 1.22
CA LYS A 194 -18.21 2.89 0.06
C LYS A 194 -17.39 1.60 0.14
N GLN A 195 -16.99 1.20 1.34
CA GLN A 195 -16.31 -0.08 1.59
C GLN A 195 -17.18 -1.26 1.16
N ILE A 196 -18.41 -1.30 1.66
CA ILE A 196 -19.39 -2.35 1.35
C ILE A 196 -19.65 -2.40 -0.15
N LYS A 197 -19.90 -1.25 -0.78
CA LYS A 197 -20.14 -1.15 -2.22
C LYS A 197 -18.95 -1.70 -3.02
N ARG A 198 -17.71 -1.27 -2.73
CA ARG A 198 -16.52 -1.74 -3.45
C ARG A 198 -16.28 -3.24 -3.26
N ILE A 199 -16.52 -3.77 -2.07
CA ILE A 199 -16.41 -5.22 -1.81
C ILE A 199 -17.48 -5.98 -2.61
N TYR A 200 -18.72 -5.50 -2.62
CA TYR A 200 -19.78 -6.07 -3.43
C TYR A 200 -19.42 -6.10 -4.92
N ASP A 201 -19.05 -4.94 -5.47
CA ASP A 201 -18.71 -4.78 -6.89
C ASP A 201 -17.53 -5.69 -7.28
N ARG A 202 -16.54 -5.87 -6.40
CA ARG A 202 -15.33 -6.66 -6.66
C ARG A 202 -15.52 -8.16 -6.45
N ASN A 203 -16.26 -8.56 -5.42
CA ASN A 203 -16.24 -9.93 -4.91
C ASN A 203 -17.61 -10.62 -4.96
N GLY A 204 -18.67 -9.88 -5.26
CA GLY A 204 -20.04 -10.37 -5.28
C GLY A 204 -20.64 -10.58 -3.89
N PHE A 205 -21.94 -10.81 -3.86
CA PHE A 205 -22.74 -10.90 -2.63
C PHE A 205 -22.26 -11.98 -1.65
N LYS A 206 -21.90 -13.17 -2.16
CA LYS A 206 -21.46 -14.30 -1.30
C LYS A 206 -20.22 -13.94 -0.50
N ARG A 207 -19.20 -13.35 -1.15
CA ARG A 207 -17.96 -12.93 -0.48
C ARG A 207 -18.18 -11.70 0.40
N LEU A 208 -19.05 -10.77 0.01
CA LEU A 208 -19.42 -9.63 0.86
C LEU A 208 -19.88 -10.08 2.25
N ARG A 209 -20.73 -11.12 2.34
CA ARG A 209 -21.18 -11.68 3.62
C ARG A 209 -20.00 -12.15 4.49
N MET A 210 -18.99 -12.78 3.89
CA MET A 210 -17.77 -13.20 4.60
C MET A 210 -16.96 -11.99 5.08
N PHE A 211 -16.79 -10.96 4.24
CA PHE A 211 -16.12 -9.73 4.63
C PHE A 211 -16.79 -9.06 5.83
N LEU A 212 -18.12 -8.92 5.80
CA LEU A 212 -18.89 -8.30 6.88
C LEU A 212 -18.82 -9.10 8.18
N LYS A 213 -18.95 -10.43 8.11
CA LYS A 213 -18.98 -11.29 9.31
C LYS A 213 -17.61 -11.48 9.95
N LYS A 214 -16.54 -11.56 9.14
CA LYS A 214 -15.21 -11.96 9.59
C LYS A 214 -14.16 -10.87 9.36
N TRP A 215 -13.84 -10.57 8.12
CA TRP A 215 -12.65 -9.76 7.79
C TRP A 215 -12.75 -8.32 8.32
N ILE A 216 -13.83 -7.61 8.02
CA ILE A 216 -14.03 -6.22 8.48
C ILE A 216 -14.11 -6.16 10.01
N LYS A 217 -14.73 -7.15 10.65
CA LYS A 217 -14.79 -7.22 12.12
C LYS A 217 -13.38 -7.35 12.71
N ASN A 218 -12.56 -8.24 12.15
CA ASN A 218 -11.20 -8.48 12.62
C ASN A 218 -10.28 -7.27 12.34
N GLU A 219 -10.36 -6.68 11.15
CA GLU A 219 -9.66 -5.44 10.79
C GLU A 219 -9.99 -4.30 11.74
N ASN A 220 -11.28 -4.03 11.98
CA ASN A 220 -11.70 -2.95 12.88
C ASN A 220 -11.25 -3.18 14.32
N ALA A 221 -11.30 -4.43 14.81
CA ALA A 221 -10.82 -4.75 16.15
C ALA A 221 -9.30 -4.51 16.29
N TYR A 222 -8.53 -4.90 15.28
CA TYR A 222 -7.10 -4.64 15.17
C TYR A 222 -6.80 -3.13 15.13
N HIS A 223 -7.42 -2.39 14.21
CA HIS A 223 -7.18 -0.95 14.05
C HIS A 223 -7.54 -0.16 15.30
N LYS A 224 -8.60 -0.57 16.02
CA LYS A 224 -8.97 0.04 17.30
C LYS A 224 -7.94 -0.26 18.38
N ALA A 225 -7.47 -1.50 18.47
CA ALA A 225 -6.58 -1.92 19.55
C ALA A 225 -5.15 -1.40 19.41
N LEU A 226 -4.67 -1.22 18.18
CA LEU A 226 -3.34 -0.68 17.90
C LEU A 226 -3.38 0.79 17.45
N GLU A 227 -4.56 1.40 17.45
CA GLU A 227 -4.76 2.80 17.08
C GLU A 227 -4.08 3.16 15.74
N THR A 228 -4.13 2.24 14.76
CA THR A 228 -3.30 2.33 13.54
C THR A 228 -3.59 3.58 12.71
N GLN A 229 -4.81 4.12 12.81
CA GLN A 229 -5.15 5.34 12.09
C GLN A 229 -4.56 6.60 12.74
N SER A 230 -4.56 6.70 14.08
CA SER A 230 -4.03 7.87 14.79
C SER A 230 -2.52 7.83 14.95
N SER A 231 -1.93 6.64 14.95
CA SER A 231 -0.47 6.45 15.00
C SER A 231 0.22 6.51 13.63
N ALA A 232 -0.53 6.51 12.53
CA ALA A 232 0.06 6.61 11.19
C ALA A 232 0.59 8.02 10.92
N THR A 233 1.77 8.10 10.29
CA THR A 233 2.36 9.37 9.83
C THR A 233 1.45 10.07 8.81
N VAL A 234 0.82 9.30 7.92
CA VAL A 234 -0.08 9.83 6.89
C VAL A 234 -1.42 9.09 6.92
N VAL A 235 -2.52 9.84 6.91
CA VAL A 235 -3.88 9.29 6.82
C VAL A 235 -4.53 9.69 5.49
N LEU A 236 -4.83 8.67 4.67
CA LEU A 236 -5.47 8.82 3.37
C LEU A 236 -6.95 8.41 3.44
N LYS A 237 -7.77 8.98 2.57
CA LYS A 237 -9.22 8.66 2.49
C LYS A 237 -9.64 8.38 1.05
N ALA A 238 -10.44 7.33 0.89
CA ALA A 238 -10.82 6.76 -0.40
C ALA A 238 -12.00 7.44 -1.09
#